data_AF-A0A519IC53-F1
#
_entry.id   AF-A0A519IC53-F1
#
_cell.length_a   1.000
_cell.length_b   1.000
_cell.length_c   1.000
_cell.angle_alpha   90.00
_cell.angle_beta   90.00
_cell.angle_gamma   90.00
#
_symmetry.space_group_name_H-M   'P 1'
#
loop_
_entity.id
_entity.type
_entity.pdbx_description
1 polymer ?
#
loop_
_entity_poly.entity_id
_entity_poly.type
_entity_poly.pdbx_seq_one_letter_code
_entity_poly.pdbx_strand_id
1 'polypeptide(L)'
;KRVIVQNVATTGYGVLNAADPIVAAMAPSCPGKIIFFAADRHHPVMATHRAQGHRTVYVDGDSIVASEGSWRETIHLRDVPITRNGKIGFQVENVMASVAAAWGVGMPWQTIRRGLSGFVNDSDNAPGRFNIMDYRGATVIADYGHNPDAMRALVQAVDALPANRRSVVISGAGDRRDEDIREQTVILGAAFDDVILYQDAAQRGRADGEVMNLLREGLAGAPRTKHVEEIRGEFIAIDAALERLQPGDLCLVLVDQVEEALAHLAQRCTQAGATA
;
A
#
# COMPACT_ATOMS: atom_id res chain seq x y z
N LYS A 1 14.98 9.35 -9.44
CA LYS A 1 13.69 10.07 -9.23
C LYS A 1 13.82 11.57 -8.86
N ARG A 2 15.02 12.10 -8.57
CA ARG A 2 15.24 13.51 -8.18
C ARG A 2 14.75 14.57 -9.18
N VAL A 3 14.66 14.24 -10.48
CA VAL A 3 14.22 15.15 -11.54
C VAL A 3 12.86 15.80 -11.24
N ILE A 4 11.93 15.07 -10.61
CA ILE A 4 10.59 15.61 -10.28
C ILE A 4 10.71 16.80 -9.32
N VAL A 5 11.51 16.65 -8.26
CA VAL A 5 11.72 17.67 -7.22
C VAL A 5 12.45 18.91 -7.77
N GLN A 6 13.35 18.70 -8.75
CA GLN A 6 14.09 19.77 -9.42
C GLN A 6 13.23 20.64 -10.33
N ASN A 7 12.06 20.14 -10.75
CA ASN A 7 11.13 20.85 -11.64
C ASN A 7 9.98 21.55 -10.91
N VAL A 8 10.01 21.57 -9.57
CA VAL A 8 9.06 22.36 -8.78
C VAL A 8 9.27 23.86 -9.08
N ALA A 9 8.20 24.65 -9.16
CA ALA A 9 8.35 26.10 -9.33
C ALA A 9 9.00 26.74 -8.10
N THR A 10 9.72 27.86 -8.27
CA THR A 10 10.33 28.61 -7.15
C THR A 10 9.31 29.11 -6.13
N THR A 11 8.06 29.30 -6.56
CA THR A 11 6.91 29.64 -5.70
C THR A 11 6.12 28.43 -5.21
N GLY A 12 6.43 27.23 -5.72
CA GLY A 12 5.73 25.99 -5.42
C GLY A 12 6.30 25.24 -4.23
N TYR A 13 5.78 24.03 -4.01
CA TYR A 13 6.19 23.14 -2.92
C TYR A 13 6.58 21.75 -3.43
N GLY A 14 7.71 21.24 -2.96
CA GLY A 14 8.04 19.82 -2.97
C GLY A 14 7.47 19.15 -1.71
N VAL A 15 6.73 18.06 -1.88
CA VAL A 15 6.20 17.25 -0.77
C VAL A 15 7.07 16.00 -0.63
N LEU A 16 7.71 15.85 0.54
CA LEU A 16 8.73 14.83 0.76
C LEU A 16 8.44 14.04 2.05
N ASN A 17 8.60 12.72 1.99
CA ASN A 17 8.57 11.88 3.18
C ASN A 17 9.87 12.11 3.97
N ALA A 18 9.75 12.62 5.20
CA ALA A 18 10.88 12.87 6.07
C ALA A 18 11.43 11.59 6.71
N ALA A 19 10.66 10.51 6.78
CA ALA A 19 11.08 9.22 7.34
C ALA A 19 11.94 8.41 6.36
N ASP A 20 11.88 8.71 5.06
CA ASP A 20 12.77 8.12 4.05
C ASP A 20 14.00 9.02 3.87
N PRO A 21 15.21 8.58 4.26
CA PRO A 21 16.41 9.39 4.18
C PRO A 21 16.81 9.74 2.73
N ILE A 22 16.51 8.87 1.76
CA ILE A 22 16.81 9.11 0.34
C ILE A 22 15.88 10.20 -0.20
N VAL A 23 14.60 10.17 0.20
CA VAL A 23 13.61 11.19 -0.17
C VAL A 23 13.90 12.53 0.53
N ALA A 24 14.19 12.51 1.82
CA ALA A 24 14.55 13.70 2.58
C ALA A 24 15.78 14.40 2.02
N ALA A 25 16.78 13.63 1.56
CA ALA A 25 17.98 14.15 0.92
C ALA A 25 17.72 14.84 -0.44
N MET A 26 16.51 14.73 -1.02
CA MET A 26 16.15 15.47 -2.23
C MET A 26 15.79 16.93 -1.95
N ALA A 27 15.49 17.30 -0.70
CA ALA A 27 15.03 18.64 -0.34
C ALA A 27 15.93 19.79 -0.84
N PRO A 28 17.27 19.74 -0.72
CA PRO A 28 18.14 20.81 -1.22
C PRO A 28 18.12 20.98 -2.74
N SER A 29 17.60 20.00 -3.48
CA SER A 29 17.47 20.05 -4.94
C SER A 29 16.14 20.65 -5.40
N CYS A 30 15.23 20.99 -4.48
CA CYS A 30 13.99 21.68 -4.80
C CYS A 30 14.25 23.19 -4.87
N PRO A 31 13.96 23.86 -6.01
CA PRO A 31 14.07 25.32 -6.09
C PRO A 31 12.92 26.05 -5.38
N GLY A 32 11.84 25.33 -5.06
CA GLY A 32 10.70 25.83 -4.28
C GLY A 32 10.85 25.56 -2.79
N LYS A 33 9.73 25.67 -2.07
CA LYS A 33 9.64 25.36 -0.63
C LYS A 33 9.41 23.86 -0.41
N ILE A 34 9.64 23.37 0.80
CA ILE A 34 9.40 21.97 1.16
C ILE A 34 8.27 21.86 2.19
N ILE A 35 7.36 20.91 1.95
CA ILE A 35 6.45 20.39 2.98
C ILE A 35 6.92 18.98 3.30
N PHE A 36 7.43 18.77 4.50
CA PHE A 36 7.76 17.43 4.97
C PHE A 36 6.55 16.77 5.61
N PHE A 37 6.41 15.47 5.38
CA PHE A 37 5.48 14.64 6.14
C PHE A 37 6.18 13.42 6.74
N ALA A 38 5.74 13.02 7.92
CA ALA A 38 6.09 11.76 8.58
C ALA A 38 5.10 11.51 9.72
N ALA A 39 4.83 10.24 10.03
CA ALA A 39 3.92 9.92 11.13
C ALA A 39 4.44 10.44 12.48
N ASP A 40 5.72 10.24 12.76
CA ASP A 40 6.37 10.75 13.97
C ASP A 40 6.77 12.23 13.83
N ARG A 41 6.07 13.10 14.58
CA ARG A 41 6.38 14.53 14.66
C ARG A 41 7.73 14.84 15.31
N HIS A 42 8.28 13.91 16.08
CA HIS A 42 9.56 14.04 16.77
C HIS A 42 10.74 13.56 15.91
N HIS A 43 10.48 13.06 14.69
CA HIS A 43 11.52 12.70 13.75
C HIS A 43 12.50 13.88 13.53
N PRO A 44 13.83 13.67 13.55
CA PRO A 44 14.80 14.78 13.56
C PRO A 44 14.65 15.77 12.40
N VAL A 45 14.33 15.28 11.19
CA VAL A 45 14.06 16.12 10.01
C VAL A 45 12.80 16.97 10.24
N MET A 46 11.73 16.38 10.79
CA MET A 46 10.48 17.09 11.09
C MET A 46 10.68 18.14 12.18
N ALA A 47 11.35 17.78 13.27
CA ALA A 47 11.60 18.66 14.40
C ALA A 47 12.39 19.90 13.97
N THR A 48 13.45 19.71 13.17
CA THR A 48 14.27 20.80 12.63
C THR A 48 13.45 21.70 11.70
N HIS A 49 12.71 21.11 10.76
CA HIS A 49 11.89 21.85 9.78
C HIS A 49 10.79 22.67 10.47
N ARG A 50 10.15 22.11 11.50
CA ARG A 50 9.15 22.80 12.32
C ARG A 50 9.76 23.94 13.14
N ALA A 51 10.95 23.75 13.71
CA ALA A 51 11.64 24.81 14.47
C ALA A 51 11.98 26.02 13.60
N GLN A 52 12.18 25.81 12.29
CA GLN A 52 12.37 26.86 11.28
C GLN A 52 11.04 27.51 10.84
N GLY A 53 9.90 27.07 11.38
CA GLY A 53 8.57 27.60 11.05
C GLY A 53 8.02 27.11 9.72
N HIS A 54 8.63 26.10 9.10
CA HIS A 54 8.19 25.59 7.81
C HIS A 54 6.99 24.64 7.93
N ARG A 55 6.35 24.39 6.78
CA ARG A 55 5.18 23.53 6.67
C ARG A 55 5.50 22.07 6.92
N THR A 56 4.69 21.42 7.75
CA THR A 56 4.75 19.97 7.99
C THR A 56 3.38 19.34 8.08
N VAL A 57 3.30 18.04 7.77
CA VAL A 57 2.12 17.20 8.02
C VAL A 57 2.53 15.96 8.82
N TYR A 58 1.85 15.66 9.93
CA TYR A 58 2.18 14.54 10.82
C TYR A 58 0.95 13.98 11.53
N VAL A 59 1.12 12.87 12.25
CA VAL A 59 0.05 12.28 13.08
C VAL A 59 0.17 12.78 14.53
N ASP A 60 -0.96 13.18 15.12
CA ASP A 60 -1.07 13.51 16.55
C ASP A 60 -2.36 12.90 17.10
N GLY A 61 -2.21 11.85 17.92
CA GLY A 61 -3.34 11.07 18.42
C GLY A 61 -4.14 10.40 17.29
N ASP A 62 -5.43 10.70 17.20
CA ASP A 62 -6.36 10.15 16.21
C ASP A 62 -6.48 11.01 14.94
N SER A 63 -5.54 11.92 14.72
CA SER A 63 -5.65 12.97 13.72
C SER A 63 -4.38 13.18 12.91
N ILE A 64 -4.55 13.62 11.67
CA ILE A 64 -3.50 14.23 10.85
C ILE A 64 -3.49 15.73 11.12
N VAL A 65 -2.30 16.28 11.36
CA VAL A 65 -2.09 17.69 11.63
C VAL A 65 -1.20 18.29 10.56
N ALA A 66 -1.70 19.32 9.88
CA ALA A 66 -0.90 20.21 9.04
C ALA A 66 -0.54 21.47 9.85
N SER A 67 0.72 21.91 9.83
CA SER A 67 1.16 23.06 10.63
C SER A 67 2.20 23.94 9.94
N GLU A 68 2.12 25.26 10.17
CA GLU A 68 3.09 26.28 9.73
C GLU A 68 3.29 27.28 10.87
N GLY A 69 4.50 27.34 11.45
CA GLY A 69 4.75 28.11 12.66
C GLY A 69 3.81 27.70 13.82
N SER A 70 3.04 28.65 14.35
CA SER A 70 2.03 28.41 15.38
C SER A 70 0.66 28.01 14.84
N TRP A 71 0.42 28.14 13.53
CA TRP A 71 -0.84 27.79 12.91
C TRP A 71 -0.92 26.27 12.67
N ARG A 72 -2.12 25.71 12.88
CA ARG A 72 -2.40 24.29 12.70
C ARG A 72 -3.80 24.07 12.15
N GLU A 73 -3.94 23.01 11.36
CA GLU A 73 -5.21 22.46 10.89
C GLU A 73 -5.23 20.96 11.15
N THR A 74 -6.38 20.44 11.57
CA THR A 74 -6.52 19.05 12.04
C THR A 74 -7.56 18.29 11.22
N ILE A 75 -7.27 17.06 10.82
CA ILE A 75 -8.19 16.15 10.13
C ILE A 75 -8.26 14.87 10.95
N HIS A 76 -9.44 14.51 11.47
CA HIS A 76 -9.57 13.26 12.20
C HIS A 76 -9.47 12.06 11.24
N LEU A 77 -8.72 11.04 11.62
CA LEU A 77 -8.56 9.81 10.83
C LEU A 77 -9.88 9.05 10.66
N ARG A 78 -10.82 9.21 11.60
CA ARG A 78 -12.18 8.66 11.51
C ARG A 78 -12.97 9.21 10.32
N ASP A 79 -12.65 10.43 9.87
CA ASP A 79 -13.30 11.10 8.74
C ASP A 79 -12.63 10.77 7.40
N VAL A 80 -11.61 9.91 7.40
CA VAL A 80 -10.84 9.52 6.22
C VAL A 80 -10.94 8.00 6.03
N PRO A 81 -11.98 7.50 5.32
CA PRO A 81 -12.33 6.08 5.28
C PRO A 81 -11.19 5.15 4.85
N ILE A 82 -10.36 5.57 3.89
CA ILE A 82 -9.24 4.78 3.36
C ILE A 82 -8.20 4.41 4.43
N THR A 83 -8.10 5.18 5.52
CA THR A 83 -7.16 4.88 6.61
C THR A 83 -7.68 3.82 7.59
N ARG A 84 -8.98 3.47 7.51
CA ARG A 84 -9.69 2.65 8.51
C ARG A 84 -9.49 3.16 9.94
N ASN A 85 -9.78 4.44 10.17
CA ASN A 85 -9.57 5.11 11.45
C ASN A 85 -8.10 5.03 11.91
N GLY A 86 -7.17 5.22 10.97
CA GLY A 86 -5.73 5.20 11.22
C GLY A 86 -5.07 3.82 11.31
N LYS A 87 -5.83 2.73 11.15
CA LYS A 87 -5.29 1.35 11.27
C LYS A 87 -4.37 0.95 10.11
N ILE A 88 -4.53 1.54 8.93
CA ILE A 88 -3.70 1.25 7.76
C ILE A 88 -2.61 2.33 7.62
N GLY A 89 -1.43 2.06 8.18
CA GLY A 89 -0.34 3.04 8.32
C GLY A 89 0.09 3.68 7.00
N PHE A 90 0.35 2.90 5.96
CA PHE A 90 0.77 3.47 4.67
C PHE A 90 -0.32 4.32 4.00
N GLN A 91 -1.60 4.04 4.27
CA GLN A 91 -2.70 4.91 3.80
C GLN A 91 -2.74 6.22 4.57
N VAL A 92 -2.41 6.22 5.86
CA VAL A 92 -2.22 7.46 6.62
C VAL A 92 -1.10 8.29 6.01
N GLU A 93 0.01 7.67 5.64
CA GLU A 93 1.12 8.35 4.94
C GLU A 93 0.70 8.92 3.57
N ASN A 94 -0.02 8.15 2.77
CA ASN A 94 -0.57 8.61 1.48
C ASN A 94 -1.51 9.81 1.67
N VAL A 95 -2.36 9.78 2.71
CA VAL A 95 -3.24 10.90 3.04
C VAL A 95 -2.44 12.12 3.51
N MET A 96 -1.39 11.94 4.32
CA MET A 96 -0.53 13.06 4.70
C MET A 96 0.15 13.71 3.49
N ALA A 97 0.63 12.91 2.54
CA ALA A 97 1.21 13.40 1.29
C ALA A 97 0.18 14.16 0.43
N SER A 98 -1.05 13.64 0.32
CA SER A 98 -2.11 14.29 -0.47
C SER A 98 -2.60 15.59 0.18
N VAL A 99 -2.73 15.62 1.51
CA VAL A 99 -3.01 16.83 2.30
C VAL A 99 -1.90 17.87 2.09
N ALA A 100 -0.63 17.47 2.20
CA ALA A 100 0.50 18.35 1.97
C ALA A 100 0.49 18.94 0.55
N ALA A 101 0.24 18.12 -0.46
CA ALA A 101 0.18 18.57 -1.86
C ALA A 101 -0.98 19.56 -2.09
N ALA A 102 -2.18 19.22 -1.64
CA ALA A 102 -3.37 20.07 -1.77
C ALA A 102 -3.20 21.42 -1.04
N TRP A 103 -2.61 21.39 0.15
CA TRP A 103 -2.28 22.60 0.90
C TRP A 103 -1.17 23.42 0.23
N GLY A 104 -0.17 22.76 -0.35
CA GLY A 104 0.91 23.39 -1.11
C GLY A 104 0.42 24.19 -2.31
N VAL A 105 -0.64 23.73 -2.98
CA VAL A 105 -1.27 24.44 -4.11
C VAL A 105 -2.37 25.44 -3.67
N GLY A 106 -2.56 25.64 -2.36
CA GLY A 106 -3.51 26.62 -1.84
C GLY A 106 -4.97 26.19 -1.87
N MET A 107 -5.25 24.89 -1.93
CA MET A 107 -6.62 24.39 -1.90
C MET A 107 -7.33 24.74 -0.57
N PRO A 108 -8.60 25.19 -0.59
CA PRO A 108 -9.35 25.45 0.65
C PRO A 108 -9.51 24.18 1.50
N TRP A 109 -9.33 24.30 2.80
CA TRP A 109 -9.41 23.15 3.73
C TRP A 109 -10.73 22.40 3.71
N GLN A 110 -11.85 23.11 3.48
CA GLN A 110 -13.15 22.48 3.30
C GLN A 110 -13.17 21.55 2.07
N THR A 111 -12.49 21.93 0.99
CA THR A 111 -12.35 21.10 -0.22
C THR A 111 -11.48 19.88 0.07
N ILE A 112 -10.36 20.05 0.78
CA ILE A 112 -9.49 18.93 1.19
C ILE A 112 -10.29 17.93 2.03
N ARG A 113 -11.07 18.38 3.02
CA ARG A 113 -11.90 17.51 3.87
C ARG A 113 -12.92 16.73 3.07
N ARG A 114 -13.67 17.42 2.19
CA ARG A 114 -14.67 16.76 1.33
C ARG A 114 -14.04 15.73 0.42
N GLY A 115 -12.88 16.03 -0.16
CA GLY A 115 -12.13 15.09 -0.99
C GLY A 115 -11.73 13.84 -0.22
N LEU A 116 -11.19 14.01 0.99
CA LEU A 116 -10.78 12.88 1.84
C LEU A 116 -11.96 12.04 2.36
N SER A 117 -13.04 12.69 2.80
CA SER A 117 -14.21 11.99 3.36
C SER A 117 -15.02 11.28 2.29
N GLY A 118 -15.04 11.81 1.06
CA GLY A 118 -15.74 11.23 -0.08
C GLY A 118 -14.91 10.21 -0.87
N PHE A 119 -13.61 10.04 -0.55
CA PHE A 119 -12.76 9.09 -1.25
C PHE A 119 -13.08 7.66 -0.81
N VAL A 120 -13.66 6.88 -1.72
CA VAL A 120 -13.87 5.44 -1.56
C VAL A 120 -12.75 4.72 -2.29
N ASN A 121 -12.06 3.81 -1.60
CA ASN A 121 -10.98 3.04 -2.18
C ASN A 121 -11.50 1.74 -2.82
N ASP A 122 -12.36 1.90 -3.82
CA ASP A 122 -12.92 0.82 -4.62
C ASP A 122 -12.16 0.66 -5.94
N SER A 123 -12.57 -0.35 -6.72
CA SER A 123 -12.01 -0.65 -8.04
C SER A 123 -12.15 0.49 -9.04
N ASP A 124 -13.06 1.45 -8.81
CA ASP A 124 -13.35 2.53 -9.75
C ASP A 124 -12.47 3.77 -9.47
N ASN A 125 -12.08 3.99 -8.22
CA ASN A 125 -11.28 5.15 -7.81
C ASN A 125 -9.78 4.87 -7.72
N ALA A 126 -9.38 3.70 -7.21
CA ALA A 126 -7.98 3.32 -7.06
C ALA A 126 -7.81 1.80 -7.25
N PRO A 127 -7.95 1.30 -8.49
CA PRO A 127 -7.83 -0.10 -8.80
C PRO A 127 -6.44 -0.64 -8.44
N GLY A 128 -6.41 -1.74 -7.70
CA GLY A 128 -5.21 -2.45 -7.26
C GLY A 128 -4.44 -1.68 -6.19
N ARG A 129 -5.12 -0.90 -5.35
CA ARG A 129 -4.51 -0.15 -4.23
C ARG A 129 -5.21 -0.46 -2.93
N PHE A 130 -4.98 -1.67 -2.40
CA PHE A 130 -5.55 -2.15 -1.16
C PHE A 130 -7.09 -2.11 -1.17
N ASN A 131 -7.69 -2.60 -2.25
CA ASN A 131 -9.15 -2.69 -2.37
C ASN A 131 -9.64 -3.86 -1.51
N ILE A 132 -10.55 -3.60 -0.56
CA ILE A 132 -11.04 -4.60 0.40
C ILE A 132 -12.47 -5.02 0.02
N MET A 133 -12.70 -6.32 0.03
CA MET A 133 -13.94 -6.97 -0.38
C MET A 133 -14.34 -8.03 0.66
N ASP A 134 -15.64 -8.31 0.80
CA ASP A 134 -16.13 -9.45 1.57
C ASP A 134 -16.38 -10.63 0.63
N TYR A 135 -15.94 -11.82 1.03
CA TYR A 135 -16.21 -13.07 0.32
C TYR A 135 -16.59 -14.16 1.32
N ARG A 136 -17.89 -14.48 1.41
CA ARG A 136 -18.42 -15.53 2.30
C ARG A 136 -18.02 -15.31 3.78
N GLY A 137 -17.97 -14.05 4.22
CA GLY A 137 -17.53 -13.68 5.57
C GLY A 137 -16.01 -13.70 5.79
N ALA A 138 -15.22 -13.93 4.74
CA ALA A 138 -13.77 -13.71 4.73
C ALA A 138 -13.44 -12.32 4.15
N THR A 139 -12.30 -11.76 4.56
CA THR A 139 -11.77 -10.51 4.00
C THR A 139 -10.87 -10.81 2.82
N VAL A 140 -11.16 -10.25 1.65
CA VAL A 140 -10.28 -10.32 0.47
C VAL A 140 -9.72 -8.94 0.19
N ILE A 141 -8.41 -8.85 -0.09
CA ILE A 141 -7.70 -7.60 -0.35
C ILE A 141 -6.97 -7.73 -1.67
N ALA A 142 -7.20 -6.83 -2.62
CA ALA A 142 -6.45 -6.76 -3.87
C ALA A 142 -5.46 -5.60 -3.87
N ASP A 143 -4.20 -5.86 -4.23
CA ASP A 143 -3.15 -4.84 -4.33
C ASP A 143 -2.14 -5.15 -5.45
N TYR A 144 -1.56 -4.13 -6.06
CA TYR A 144 -0.58 -4.25 -7.16
C TYR A 144 0.89 -4.13 -6.69
N GLY A 145 1.13 -4.04 -5.39
CA GLY A 145 2.46 -4.00 -4.81
C GLY A 145 3.31 -5.18 -5.28
N HIS A 146 4.52 -4.91 -5.75
CA HIS A 146 5.40 -5.91 -6.37
C HIS A 146 6.88 -5.68 -6.04
N ASN A 147 7.15 -5.04 -4.91
CA ASN A 147 8.50 -4.80 -4.40
C ASN A 147 8.57 -5.07 -2.89
N PRO A 148 9.76 -5.31 -2.32
CA PRO A 148 9.91 -5.63 -0.90
C PRO A 148 9.30 -4.58 0.04
N ASP A 149 9.44 -3.29 -0.25
CA ASP A 149 8.87 -2.23 0.60
C ASP A 149 7.33 -2.29 0.63
N ALA A 150 6.71 -2.56 -0.53
CA ALA A 150 5.27 -2.79 -0.64
C ALA A 150 4.85 -4.03 0.16
N MET A 151 5.62 -5.13 0.10
CA MET A 151 5.32 -6.33 0.89
C MET A 151 5.32 -6.04 2.39
N ARG A 152 6.32 -5.29 2.89
CA ARG A 152 6.37 -4.91 4.31
C ARG A 152 5.18 -4.05 4.71
N ALA A 153 4.79 -3.08 3.88
CA ALA A 153 3.63 -2.23 4.13
C ALA A 153 2.32 -3.03 4.13
N LEU A 154 2.15 -3.99 3.21
CA LEU A 154 1.00 -4.87 3.15
C LEU A 154 0.94 -5.81 4.35
N VAL A 155 2.07 -6.41 4.74
CA VAL A 155 2.17 -7.24 5.96
C VAL A 155 1.73 -6.46 7.20
N GLN A 156 2.25 -5.24 7.39
CA GLN A 156 1.85 -4.39 8.51
C GLN A 156 0.35 -4.08 8.50
N ALA A 157 -0.24 -3.85 7.33
CA ALA A 157 -1.66 -3.58 7.21
C ALA A 157 -2.53 -4.82 7.49
N VAL A 158 -2.16 -6.00 7.00
CA VAL A 158 -2.89 -7.24 7.32
C VAL A 158 -2.70 -7.66 8.78
N ASP A 159 -1.58 -7.31 9.40
CA ASP A 159 -1.35 -7.49 10.84
C ASP A 159 -2.32 -6.69 11.71
N ALA A 160 -2.74 -5.52 11.24
CA ALA A 160 -3.72 -4.67 11.90
C ALA A 160 -5.19 -5.12 11.70
N LEU A 161 -5.41 -6.14 10.86
CA LEU A 161 -6.74 -6.68 10.54
C LEU A 161 -6.97 -8.05 11.23
N PRO A 162 -8.20 -8.31 11.72
CA PRO A 162 -8.53 -9.61 12.29
C PRO A 162 -8.49 -10.68 11.20
N ALA A 163 -7.88 -11.82 11.49
CA ALA A 163 -7.86 -12.98 10.61
C ALA A 163 -7.64 -14.27 11.40
N ASN A 164 -8.46 -15.29 11.16
CA ASN A 164 -8.26 -16.64 11.70
C ASN A 164 -7.10 -17.34 10.98
N ARG A 165 -7.11 -17.28 9.65
CA ARG A 165 -6.03 -17.75 8.76
C ARG A 165 -5.75 -16.69 7.71
N ARG A 166 -4.49 -16.58 7.28
CA ARG A 166 -4.05 -15.64 6.26
C ARG A 166 -3.51 -16.38 5.04
N SER A 167 -4.05 -16.10 3.87
CA SER A 167 -3.54 -16.57 2.58
C SER A 167 -3.04 -15.41 1.73
N VAL A 168 -2.03 -15.65 0.90
CA VAL A 168 -1.59 -14.68 -0.12
C VAL A 168 -1.48 -15.36 -1.49
N VAL A 169 -1.96 -14.69 -2.52
CA VAL A 169 -1.78 -15.03 -3.93
C VAL A 169 -0.73 -14.08 -4.49
N ILE A 170 0.38 -14.60 -5.04
CA ILE A 170 1.49 -13.77 -5.51
C ILE A 170 2.16 -14.32 -6.77
N SER A 171 2.55 -13.40 -7.65
CA SER A 171 3.56 -13.62 -8.68
C SER A 171 4.67 -12.57 -8.55
N GLY A 172 5.73 -12.70 -9.33
CA GLY A 172 6.87 -11.78 -9.35
C GLY A 172 6.98 -11.06 -10.68
N ALA A 173 7.17 -9.74 -10.64
CA ALA A 173 7.50 -8.98 -11.84
C ALA A 173 8.91 -9.39 -12.36
N GLY A 174 8.95 -10.04 -13.53
CA GLY A 174 10.19 -10.63 -14.07
C GLY A 174 11.33 -9.63 -14.34
N ASP A 175 11.02 -8.34 -14.47
CA ASP A 175 11.98 -7.25 -14.65
C ASP A 175 12.66 -6.78 -13.35
N ARG A 176 12.37 -7.43 -12.21
CA ARG A 176 13.03 -7.18 -10.92
C ARG A 176 14.32 -7.98 -10.76
N ARG A 177 15.17 -7.53 -9.84
CA ARG A 177 16.40 -8.26 -9.48
C ARG A 177 16.03 -9.53 -8.75
N ASP A 178 16.85 -10.57 -8.86
CA ASP A 178 16.57 -11.85 -8.24
C ASP A 178 16.42 -11.75 -6.72
N GLU A 179 17.26 -10.93 -6.07
CA GLU A 179 17.19 -10.67 -4.64
C GLU A 179 15.88 -10.00 -4.23
N ASP A 180 15.32 -9.11 -5.07
CA ASP A 180 14.05 -8.45 -4.78
C ASP A 180 12.87 -9.42 -4.92
N ILE A 181 12.95 -10.38 -5.84
CA ILE A 181 11.92 -11.42 -6.02
C ILE A 181 11.93 -12.38 -4.82
N ARG A 182 13.11 -12.86 -4.41
CA ARG A 182 13.25 -13.69 -3.21
C ARG A 182 12.78 -12.98 -1.95
N GLU A 183 13.17 -11.72 -1.77
CA GLU A 183 12.85 -10.98 -0.55
C GLU A 183 11.33 -10.79 -0.36
N GLN A 184 10.57 -10.66 -1.46
CA GLN A 184 9.10 -10.56 -1.37
C GLN A 184 8.49 -11.76 -0.65
N THR A 185 8.87 -12.99 -1.00
CA THR A 185 8.33 -14.19 -0.35
C THR A 185 8.98 -14.50 0.99
N VAL A 186 10.20 -14.03 1.28
CA VAL A 186 10.74 -14.04 2.64
C VAL A 186 9.85 -13.23 3.59
N ILE A 187 9.44 -12.03 3.15
CA ILE A 187 8.57 -11.14 3.93
C ILE A 187 7.18 -11.78 4.10
N LEU A 188 6.57 -12.25 3.01
CA LEU A 188 5.24 -12.86 3.05
C LEU A 188 5.23 -14.18 3.82
N GLY A 189 6.27 -14.98 3.71
CA GLY A 189 6.39 -16.28 4.38
C GLY A 189 6.39 -16.20 5.91
N ALA A 190 6.71 -15.02 6.46
CA ALA A 190 6.61 -14.75 7.88
C ALA A 190 5.20 -14.34 8.35
N ALA A 191 4.35 -13.87 7.43
CA ALA A 191 3.06 -13.25 7.76
C ALA A 191 1.84 -14.09 7.34
N PHE A 192 2.00 -14.99 6.37
CA PHE A 192 0.90 -15.76 5.77
C PHE A 192 1.03 -17.27 6.04
N ASP A 193 -0.12 -17.91 6.29
CA ASP A 193 -0.25 -19.34 6.57
C ASP A 193 -0.27 -20.17 5.27
N ASP A 194 -1.00 -19.68 4.25
CA ASP A 194 -1.05 -20.25 2.89
C ASP A 194 -0.41 -19.27 1.89
N VAL A 195 0.46 -19.75 0.99
CA VAL A 195 1.04 -18.97 -0.11
C VAL A 195 0.74 -19.66 -1.43
N ILE A 196 -0.07 -19.02 -2.28
CA ILE A 196 -0.37 -19.47 -3.63
C ILE A 196 0.52 -18.68 -4.58
N LEU A 197 1.50 -19.34 -5.16
CA LEU A 197 2.36 -18.78 -6.18
C LEU A 197 1.71 -18.98 -7.55
N TYR A 198 1.72 -17.95 -8.40
CA TYR A 198 1.24 -18.09 -9.77
C TYR A 198 2.20 -17.56 -10.83
N GLN A 199 2.10 -18.15 -12.01
CA GLN A 199 2.85 -17.69 -13.18
C GLN A 199 1.93 -17.50 -14.39
N ASP A 200 2.08 -16.36 -15.05
CA ASP A 200 1.46 -16.03 -16.33
C ASP A 200 2.46 -16.02 -17.50
N ALA A 201 1.98 -15.72 -18.71
CA ALA A 201 2.80 -15.71 -19.93
C ALA A 201 3.83 -14.56 -19.97
N ALA A 202 3.60 -13.46 -19.24
CA ALA A 202 4.44 -12.26 -19.30
C ALA A 202 5.67 -12.33 -18.38
N GLN A 203 6.73 -13.04 -18.81
CA GLN A 203 7.95 -13.25 -18.01
C GLN A 203 8.98 -12.10 -18.05
N ARG A 204 8.69 -11.02 -18.79
CA ARG A 204 9.49 -9.77 -18.87
C ARG A 204 11.00 -10.00 -19.03
N GLY A 205 11.38 -10.99 -19.85
CA GLY A 205 12.77 -11.29 -20.19
C GLY A 205 13.38 -12.48 -19.43
N ARG A 206 12.66 -13.08 -18.49
CA ARG A 206 13.07 -14.32 -17.80
C ARG A 206 12.57 -15.58 -18.51
N ALA A 207 13.21 -16.70 -18.22
CA ALA A 207 12.80 -18.02 -18.69
C ALA A 207 11.53 -18.49 -17.97
N ASP A 208 10.80 -19.41 -18.61
CA ASP A 208 9.63 -20.06 -18.00
C ASP A 208 10.01 -20.76 -16.69
N GLY A 209 9.24 -20.55 -15.62
CA GLY A 209 9.52 -21.12 -14.29
C GLY A 209 10.59 -20.38 -13.48
N GLU A 210 11.31 -19.41 -14.06
CA GLU A 210 12.41 -18.74 -13.36
C GLU A 210 11.90 -17.90 -12.19
N VAL A 211 10.88 -17.06 -12.40
CA VAL A 211 10.25 -16.25 -11.34
C VAL A 211 9.72 -17.15 -10.21
N MET A 212 9.03 -18.24 -10.57
CA MET A 212 8.47 -19.18 -9.60
C MET A 212 9.55 -19.81 -8.72
N ASN A 213 10.68 -20.19 -9.31
CA ASN A 213 11.81 -20.73 -8.55
C ASN A 213 12.36 -19.73 -7.54
N LEU A 214 12.49 -18.45 -7.91
CA LEU A 214 12.97 -17.39 -7.00
C LEU A 214 11.98 -17.15 -5.86
N LEU A 215 10.67 -17.11 -6.16
CA LEU A 215 9.63 -16.97 -5.14
C LEU A 215 9.65 -18.16 -4.17
N ARG A 216 9.79 -19.38 -4.69
CA ARG A 216 9.91 -20.60 -3.88
C ARG A 216 11.17 -20.61 -3.01
N GLU A 217 12.30 -20.13 -3.52
CA GLU A 217 13.53 -19.96 -2.75
C GLU A 217 13.33 -19.03 -1.55
N GLY A 218 12.61 -17.92 -1.72
CA GLY A 218 12.33 -17.00 -0.61
C GLY A 218 11.41 -17.59 0.47
N LEU A 219 10.60 -18.60 0.14
CA LEU A 219 9.78 -19.34 1.11
C LEU A 219 10.56 -20.42 1.88
N ALA A 220 11.81 -20.71 1.49
CA ALA A 220 12.60 -21.74 2.16
C ALA A 220 12.86 -21.35 3.62
N GLY A 221 12.34 -22.13 4.56
CA GLY A 221 12.44 -21.85 5.99
C GLY A 221 11.48 -20.75 6.49
N ALA A 222 10.43 -20.43 5.73
CA ALA A 222 9.38 -19.51 6.15
C ALA A 222 8.81 -19.93 7.53
N PRO A 223 8.77 -19.02 8.52
CA PRO A 223 8.45 -19.40 9.89
C PRO A 223 6.95 -19.62 10.13
N ARG A 224 6.09 -19.08 9.27
CA ARG A 224 4.63 -19.15 9.42
C ARG A 224 3.95 -19.98 8.33
N THR A 225 4.43 -19.91 7.09
CA THR A 225 3.81 -20.62 5.96
C THR A 225 3.81 -22.13 6.16
N LYS A 226 2.61 -22.71 6.09
CA LYS A 226 2.38 -24.16 6.24
C LYS A 226 1.98 -24.83 4.92
N HIS A 227 1.53 -24.04 3.96
CA HIS A 227 1.07 -24.53 2.68
C HIS A 227 1.56 -23.62 1.57
N VAL A 228 2.12 -24.23 0.54
CA VAL A 228 2.54 -23.57 -0.69
C VAL A 228 1.93 -24.32 -1.86
N GLU A 229 1.30 -23.60 -2.77
CA GLU A 229 0.73 -24.14 -4.00
C GLU A 229 1.25 -23.34 -5.19
N GLU A 230 1.58 -24.01 -6.30
CA GLU A 230 2.06 -23.37 -7.52
C GLU A 230 1.03 -23.60 -8.64
N ILE A 231 0.50 -22.51 -9.21
CA ILE A 231 -0.58 -22.54 -10.20
C ILE A 231 -0.15 -21.77 -11.44
N ARG A 232 -0.59 -22.24 -12.62
CA ARG A 232 -0.44 -21.47 -13.86
C ARG A 232 -1.73 -20.71 -14.15
N GLY A 233 -1.63 -19.40 -14.33
CA GLY A 233 -2.79 -18.52 -14.52
C GLY A 233 -3.19 -17.77 -13.26
N GLU A 234 -3.18 -16.44 -13.31
CA GLU A 234 -3.63 -15.55 -12.22
C GLU A 234 -5.05 -15.89 -11.71
N PHE A 235 -6.05 -15.96 -12.60
CA PHE A 235 -7.43 -16.19 -12.18
C PHE A 235 -7.68 -17.57 -11.56
N ILE A 236 -6.94 -18.59 -12.03
CA ILE A 236 -7.02 -19.95 -11.45
C ILE A 236 -6.45 -19.93 -10.03
N ALA A 237 -5.34 -19.21 -9.81
CA ALA A 237 -4.75 -19.05 -8.49
C ALA A 237 -5.66 -18.26 -7.53
N ILE A 238 -6.31 -17.22 -8.03
CA ILE A 238 -7.33 -16.47 -7.28
C ILE A 238 -8.47 -17.39 -6.88
N ASP A 239 -9.03 -18.17 -7.82
CA ASP A 239 -10.14 -19.07 -7.53
C ASP A 239 -9.77 -20.16 -6.52
N ALA A 240 -8.59 -20.78 -6.67
CA ALA A 240 -8.08 -21.76 -5.72
C ALA A 240 -7.92 -21.17 -4.31
N ALA A 241 -7.43 -19.94 -4.19
CA ALA A 241 -7.31 -19.26 -2.91
C ALA A 241 -8.69 -18.95 -2.30
N LEU A 242 -9.62 -18.44 -3.09
CA LEU A 242 -10.99 -18.13 -2.65
C LEU A 242 -11.74 -19.37 -2.16
N GLU A 243 -11.59 -20.51 -2.84
CA GLU A 243 -12.26 -21.77 -2.47
C GLU A 243 -11.81 -22.33 -1.12
N ARG A 244 -10.61 -21.98 -0.67
CA ARG A 244 -10.08 -22.39 0.63
C ARG A 244 -10.57 -21.51 1.78
N LEU A 245 -11.12 -20.33 1.51
CA LEU A 245 -11.49 -19.37 2.56
C LEU A 245 -12.66 -19.85 3.41
N GLN A 246 -12.53 -19.62 4.71
CA GLN A 246 -13.57 -19.79 5.72
C GLN A 246 -13.97 -18.42 6.30
N PRO A 247 -15.16 -18.29 6.91
CA PRO A 247 -15.54 -17.06 7.59
C PRO A 247 -14.49 -16.61 8.63
N GLY A 248 -14.12 -15.33 8.58
CA GLY A 248 -13.07 -14.75 9.41
C GLY A 248 -11.64 -14.93 8.91
N ASP A 249 -11.41 -15.59 7.78
CA ASP A 249 -10.10 -15.63 7.12
C ASP A 249 -9.79 -14.32 6.38
N LEU A 250 -8.52 -14.13 6.01
CA LEU A 250 -8.05 -13.02 5.19
C LEU A 250 -7.22 -13.54 4.01
N CYS A 251 -7.54 -13.07 2.80
CA CYS A 251 -6.77 -13.34 1.59
C CYS A 251 -6.22 -12.04 1.01
N LEU A 252 -4.89 -11.95 0.83
CA LEU A 252 -4.25 -10.90 0.05
C LEU A 252 -4.02 -11.43 -1.38
N VAL A 253 -4.46 -10.70 -2.39
CA VAL A 253 -4.24 -11.01 -3.80
C VAL A 253 -3.36 -9.93 -4.40
N LEU A 254 -2.13 -10.32 -4.76
CA LEU A 254 -1.21 -9.47 -5.49
C LEU A 254 -1.48 -9.62 -6.99
N VAL A 255 -2.23 -8.67 -7.52
CA VAL A 255 -2.72 -8.68 -8.90
C VAL A 255 -1.63 -8.20 -9.87
N ASP A 256 -1.51 -8.83 -11.03
CA ASP A 256 -0.70 -8.32 -12.15
C ASP A 256 -1.60 -7.66 -13.20
N GLN A 257 -2.70 -8.33 -13.59
CA GLN A 257 -3.72 -7.79 -14.48
C GLN A 257 -4.81 -7.07 -13.67
N VAL A 258 -4.51 -5.84 -13.24
CA VAL A 258 -5.32 -5.10 -12.25
C VAL A 258 -6.81 -5.04 -12.61
N GLU A 259 -7.16 -4.61 -13.82
CA GLU A 259 -8.56 -4.40 -14.21
C GLU A 259 -9.31 -5.74 -14.28
N GLU A 260 -8.71 -6.72 -14.94
CA GLU A 260 -9.29 -8.04 -15.15
C GLU A 260 -9.41 -8.84 -13.85
N ALA A 261 -8.40 -8.79 -12.98
CA ALA A 261 -8.41 -9.47 -11.69
C ALA A 261 -9.44 -8.86 -10.74
N LEU A 262 -9.59 -7.53 -10.72
CA LEU A 262 -10.65 -6.88 -9.93
C LEU A 262 -12.04 -7.22 -10.45
N ALA A 263 -12.24 -7.23 -11.77
CA ALA A 263 -13.50 -7.65 -12.38
C ALA A 263 -13.84 -9.11 -12.02
N HIS A 264 -12.85 -10.01 -12.08
CA HIS A 264 -12.99 -11.41 -11.69
C HIS A 264 -13.38 -11.53 -10.21
N LEU A 265 -12.64 -10.88 -9.31
CA LEU A 265 -12.94 -10.87 -7.87
C LEU A 265 -14.35 -10.33 -7.60
N ALA A 266 -14.77 -9.24 -8.25
CA ALA A 266 -16.09 -8.64 -8.08
C ALA A 266 -17.21 -9.60 -8.50
N GLN A 267 -17.01 -10.31 -9.62
CA GLN A 267 -17.93 -11.35 -10.07
C GLN A 267 -18.04 -12.48 -9.04
N ARG A 268 -16.92 -12.97 -8.50
CA ARG A 268 -16.89 -14.05 -7.49
C ARG A 268 -17.58 -13.63 -6.19
N CYS A 269 -17.35 -12.41 -5.71
CA CYS A 269 -18.04 -11.84 -4.56
C CYS A 269 -19.55 -11.75 -4.77
N THR A 270 -19.99 -11.29 -5.94
CA THR A 270 -21.43 -11.18 -6.28
C THR A 270 -22.09 -12.56 -6.32
N GLN A 271 -21.44 -13.55 -6.94
CA GLN A 271 -21.94 -14.93 -6.99
C GLN A 271 -22.06 -15.56 -5.59
N ALA A 272 -21.07 -15.33 -4.73
CA ALA A 272 -21.08 -15.83 -3.37
C ALA A 272 -22.23 -15.22 -2.54
N GLY A 273 -22.48 -13.92 -2.68
CA GLY A 273 -23.58 -13.23 -1.99
C GLY A 273 -24.97 -13.67 -2.44
N ALA A 274 -25.13 -14.13 -3.70
CA ALA A 274 -26.38 -14.68 -4.21
C ALA A 274 -26.68 -16.11 -3.71
N THR A 275 -25.67 -16.80 -3.16
CA THR A 275 -25.78 -18.20 -2.68
C THR A 275 -25.89 -18.33 -1.16
N ALA A 276 -25.82 -17.23 -0.41
CA ALA A 276 -25.90 -17.17 1.05
C ALA A 276 -27.32 -16.82 1.51
#